data_AF-A0A6B1CY77-F1
#
_entry.id   AF-A0A6B1CY77-F1
#
_cell.length_a   1.000
_cell.length_b   1.000
_cell.length_c   1.000
_cell.angle_alpha   90.00
_cell.angle_beta   90.00
_cell.angle_gamma   90.00
#
_symmetry.space_group_name_H-M   'P 1'
#
loop_
_entity.id
_entity.type
_entity.pdbx_description
1 polymer ?
#
loop_
_entity_poly.entity_id
_entity_poly.type
_entity_poly.pdbx_seq_one_letter_code
_entity_poly.pdbx_strand_id
1 'polypeptide(L)'
;MASIQQTPQGPVLVLKESALQQKGKDAQQNNIAAAKLVAELIRTSLGPRGLDKMLVDSLGDVTITNDGATILKEIDIQHPAAKMMVEISKALDNEVGDGTTSSVIFAGALLSKAEELLKKGVHSSVIIEGYQSAADKALSIYSSIAKKIEPNDTESLLKVATTSMQSKLISDDSDLLSSIIVEAVVRVATKDGDLQVVDLDNVKVEKKAGGSIQNSRLISGIVLDKEVVHSGMPTKINNAKIVLLNAAMEIEKTEMSSEIRITDPAQMQLYLEEENRMLKDMVEKLVQTGANVLLCQKGIDDIAQHYLAKNGILAVRRVKESDMTKLAKATGGRVISNVDDLASEDLGTAQQVKQEKVEADNWVFIEGCSNPQSVTLLLRGGTQRVVDEADRSIHDALMVVKDVIEKPAIVAGGGSPEAYTASRLRDWADIFDGREQLAVKKYAEALETIPITIAENAGMNPIDTIANLRAQHAQGLKWTGIDAKKSVIANMLEQSIVEPVVVKEQTIKSATETACMVLRIDDVIAVSGAPGEDGPMG
;
A
#
# COMPACT_ATOMS: atom_id res chain seq x y z
N MET A 1 0.44 -42.42 -1.66
CA MET A 1 1.17 -43.70 -1.50
C MET A 1 2.65 -43.38 -1.46
N ALA A 2 3.39 -43.94 -0.50
CA ALA A 2 4.82 -43.71 -0.34
C ALA A 2 5.58 -43.96 -1.66
N SER A 3 6.55 -43.11 -2.00
CA SER A 3 7.31 -43.25 -3.23
C SER A 3 8.35 -44.35 -3.13
N ILE A 4 7.98 -45.54 -3.61
CA ILE A 4 8.91 -46.66 -3.79
C ILE A 4 9.62 -46.43 -5.12
N GLN A 5 10.90 -46.02 -5.09
CA GLN A 5 11.75 -46.05 -6.29
C GLN A 5 12.45 -47.40 -6.39
N GLN A 6 12.25 -48.10 -7.52
CA GLN A 6 12.94 -49.34 -7.83
C GLN A 6 14.34 -49.02 -8.35
N THR A 7 15.36 -49.44 -7.60
CA THR A 7 16.75 -49.49 -8.11
C THR A 7 17.09 -50.93 -8.50
N PRO A 8 18.16 -51.16 -9.30
CA PRO A 8 18.63 -52.51 -9.63
C PRO A 8 18.98 -53.39 -8.42
N GLN A 9 19.07 -52.80 -7.21
CA GLN A 9 19.41 -53.47 -5.95
C GLN A 9 18.21 -53.56 -4.97
N GLY A 10 16.99 -53.26 -5.40
CA GLY A 10 15.77 -53.37 -4.58
C GLY A 10 15.05 -52.03 -4.37
N PRO A 11 13.86 -52.05 -3.72
CA PRO A 11 13.11 -50.84 -3.42
C PRO A 11 13.84 -50.01 -2.34
N VAL A 12 14.27 -48.80 -2.72
CA VAL A 12 14.84 -47.84 -1.77
C VAL A 12 13.72 -46.91 -1.30
N LEU A 13 13.39 -46.97 -0.01
CA LEU A 13 12.40 -46.09 0.59
C LEU A 13 13.08 -44.76 0.96
N VAL A 14 12.84 -43.70 0.17
CA VAL A 14 13.50 -42.40 0.35
C VAL A 14 12.70 -41.46 1.26
N LEU A 15 11.36 -41.60 1.28
CA LEU A 15 10.47 -40.79 2.11
C LEU A 15 9.80 -41.63 3.21
N LYS A 16 9.49 -40.98 4.35
CA LYS A 16 8.65 -41.61 5.40
C LYS A 16 7.32 -42.04 4.81
N GLU A 17 6.75 -43.15 5.30
CA GLU A 17 5.47 -43.70 4.81
C GLU A 17 4.29 -42.71 4.91
N SER A 18 4.37 -41.74 5.82
CA SER A 18 3.37 -40.69 6.01
C SER A 18 3.52 -39.47 5.08
N ALA A 19 4.60 -39.38 4.30
CA ALA A 19 4.83 -38.24 3.42
C ALA A 19 3.93 -38.33 2.18
N LEU A 20 3.09 -37.33 1.97
CA LEU A 20 2.33 -37.18 0.73
C LEU A 20 3.24 -36.55 -0.32
N GLN A 21 3.36 -37.21 -1.47
CA GLN A 21 4.18 -36.76 -2.59
C GLN A 21 3.37 -36.80 -3.88
N GLN A 22 3.39 -35.70 -4.63
CA GLN A 22 2.89 -35.62 -6.00
C GLN A 22 4.07 -35.41 -6.94
N LYS A 23 4.20 -36.24 -7.99
CA LYS A 23 5.38 -36.24 -8.88
C LYS A 23 5.06 -35.89 -10.32
N GLY A 24 6.05 -35.31 -10.98
CA GLY A 24 6.10 -35.08 -12.42
C GLY A 24 4.94 -34.23 -12.93
N LYS A 25 4.28 -34.73 -13.97
CA LYS A 25 3.22 -34.01 -14.69
C LYS A 25 1.99 -33.73 -13.83
N ASP A 26 1.66 -34.62 -12.91
CA ASP A 26 0.48 -34.47 -12.05
C ASP A 26 0.67 -33.32 -11.05
N ALA A 27 1.88 -33.19 -10.49
CA ALA A 27 2.24 -32.06 -9.64
C ALA A 27 2.18 -30.73 -10.42
N GLN A 28 2.73 -30.69 -11.64
CA GLN A 28 2.66 -29.51 -12.50
C GLN A 28 1.23 -29.13 -12.85
N GLN A 29 0.37 -30.10 -13.20
CA GLN A 29 -1.03 -29.83 -13.51
C GLN A 29 -1.80 -29.31 -12.30
N ASN A 30 -1.60 -29.88 -11.12
CA ASN A 30 -2.23 -29.41 -9.88
C ASN A 30 -1.78 -28.00 -9.51
N ASN A 31 -0.48 -27.71 -9.64
CA ASN A 31 0.07 -26.38 -9.40
C ASN A 31 -0.54 -25.34 -10.33
N ILE A 32 -0.63 -25.65 -11.64
CA ILE A 32 -1.26 -24.78 -12.64
C ILE A 32 -2.74 -24.58 -12.33
N ALA A 33 -3.47 -25.66 -11.99
CA ALA A 33 -4.89 -25.58 -11.66
C ALA A 33 -5.15 -24.68 -10.45
N ALA A 34 -4.37 -24.82 -9.37
CA ALA A 34 -4.48 -23.98 -8.19
C ALA A 34 -4.24 -22.50 -8.50
N ALA A 35 -3.22 -22.17 -9.28
CA ALA A 35 -2.93 -20.79 -9.68
C ALA A 35 -4.02 -20.19 -10.58
N LYS A 36 -4.58 -20.98 -11.51
CA LYS A 36 -5.69 -20.56 -12.38
C LYS A 36 -6.95 -20.24 -11.57
N LEU A 37 -7.28 -21.05 -10.56
CA LEU A 37 -8.42 -20.81 -9.68
C LEU A 37 -8.31 -19.47 -8.93
N VAL A 38 -7.12 -19.14 -8.43
CA VAL A 38 -6.88 -17.84 -7.78
C VAL A 38 -7.08 -16.68 -8.76
N ALA A 39 -6.55 -16.82 -9.98
CA ALA A 39 -6.72 -15.80 -11.02
C ALA A 39 -8.19 -15.63 -11.44
N GLU A 40 -8.94 -16.72 -11.60
CA GLU A 40 -10.37 -16.69 -11.93
C GLU A 40 -11.20 -16.05 -10.82
N LEU A 41 -10.84 -16.28 -9.55
CA LEU A 41 -11.54 -15.72 -8.40
C LEU A 41 -11.56 -14.19 -8.46
N ILE A 42 -10.43 -13.55 -8.76
CA ILE A 42 -10.31 -12.08 -8.79
C ILE A 42 -10.61 -11.47 -10.17
N ARG A 43 -10.73 -12.29 -11.23
CA ARG A 43 -10.90 -11.83 -12.62
C ARG A 43 -12.05 -10.85 -12.80
N THR A 44 -13.17 -11.09 -12.14
CA THR A 44 -14.38 -10.26 -12.25
C THR A 44 -14.24 -8.89 -11.59
N SER A 45 -13.17 -8.64 -10.84
CA SER A 45 -12.92 -7.36 -10.15
C SER A 45 -11.98 -6.44 -10.92
N LEU A 46 -11.44 -6.88 -12.06
CA LEU A 46 -10.55 -6.08 -12.89
C LEU A 46 -11.29 -4.98 -13.66
N GLY A 47 -10.77 -3.74 -13.59
CA GLY A 47 -11.23 -2.59 -14.35
C GLY A 47 -12.39 -1.83 -13.69
N PRO A 48 -12.83 -0.69 -14.26
CA PRO A 48 -13.79 0.20 -13.60
C PRO A 48 -15.24 -0.28 -13.62
N ARG A 49 -15.54 -1.35 -14.35
CA ARG A 49 -16.80 -2.10 -14.27
C ARG A 49 -16.61 -3.42 -13.54
N GLY A 50 -15.53 -3.57 -12.78
CA GLY A 50 -15.29 -4.73 -11.93
C GLY A 50 -16.37 -4.88 -10.85
N LEU A 51 -16.67 -6.12 -10.51
CA LEU A 51 -17.66 -6.47 -9.50
C LEU A 51 -17.00 -6.56 -8.12
N ASP A 52 -17.68 -5.99 -7.12
CA ASP A 52 -17.31 -6.13 -5.71
C ASP A 52 -17.45 -7.56 -5.22
N LYS A 53 -16.62 -7.94 -4.26
CA LYS A 53 -16.70 -9.21 -3.54
C LYS A 53 -17.04 -8.95 -2.09
N MET A 54 -17.94 -9.78 -1.59
CA MET A 54 -18.27 -9.84 -0.16
C MET A 54 -17.45 -10.94 0.48
N LEU A 55 -16.59 -10.57 1.41
CA LEU A 55 -15.75 -11.46 2.21
C LEU A 55 -16.34 -11.49 3.61
N VAL A 56 -16.51 -12.70 4.14
CA VAL A 56 -17.02 -12.93 5.50
C VAL A 56 -15.98 -13.74 6.24
N ASP A 57 -15.45 -13.18 7.32
CA ASP A 57 -14.45 -13.86 8.13
C ASP A 57 -15.07 -14.92 9.06
N SER A 58 -14.24 -15.60 9.86
CA SER A 58 -14.70 -16.61 10.81
C SER A 58 -15.46 -16.05 12.02
N LEU A 59 -15.34 -14.74 12.28
CA LEU A 59 -16.02 -14.03 13.35
C LEU A 59 -17.36 -13.41 12.89
N GLY A 60 -17.62 -13.40 11.59
CA GLY A 60 -18.81 -12.83 10.97
C GLY A 60 -18.65 -11.36 10.51
N ASP A 61 -17.45 -10.80 10.57
CA ASP A 61 -17.17 -9.48 10.03
C ASP A 61 -17.19 -9.52 8.49
N VAL A 62 -17.85 -8.52 7.92
CA VAL A 62 -18.10 -8.45 6.48
C VAL A 62 -17.30 -7.30 5.87
N THR A 63 -16.41 -7.65 4.94
CA THR A 63 -15.64 -6.72 4.12
C THR A 63 -16.14 -6.79 2.68
N ILE A 64 -16.49 -5.64 2.11
CA ILE A 64 -16.88 -5.53 0.70
C ILE A 64 -15.79 -4.73 -0.01
N THR A 65 -15.18 -5.32 -1.03
CA THR A 65 -14.10 -4.67 -1.78
C THR A 65 -14.01 -5.24 -3.18
N ASN A 66 -13.48 -4.46 -4.11
CA ASN A 66 -13.06 -4.92 -5.43
C ASN A 66 -11.54 -4.90 -5.64
N ASP A 67 -10.78 -4.51 -4.60
CA ASP A 67 -9.33 -4.56 -4.66
C ASP A 67 -8.82 -6.01 -4.55
N GLY A 68 -8.14 -6.47 -5.60
CA GLY A 68 -7.57 -7.81 -5.68
C GLY A 68 -6.56 -8.10 -4.58
N ALA A 69 -5.75 -7.11 -4.15
CA ALA A 69 -4.77 -7.34 -3.09
C ALA A 69 -5.45 -7.62 -1.75
N THR A 70 -6.46 -6.83 -1.40
CA THR A 70 -7.29 -7.07 -0.22
C THR A 70 -7.98 -8.43 -0.29
N ILE A 71 -8.62 -8.76 -1.42
CA ILE A 71 -9.29 -10.06 -1.60
C ILE A 71 -8.32 -11.21 -1.34
N LEU A 72 -7.11 -11.14 -1.88
CA LEU A 72 -6.11 -12.20 -1.75
C LEU A 72 -5.47 -12.28 -0.35
N LYS A 73 -5.46 -11.18 0.42
CA LYS A 73 -4.99 -11.17 1.81
C LYS A 73 -5.97 -11.85 2.77
N GLU A 74 -7.27 -11.72 2.51
CA GLU A 74 -8.34 -12.24 3.37
C GLU A 74 -8.67 -13.72 3.11
N ILE A 75 -8.35 -14.25 1.92
CA ILE A 75 -8.65 -15.65 1.58
C ILE A 75 -7.64 -16.59 2.26
N ASP A 76 -8.12 -17.59 2.99
CA ASP A 76 -7.30 -18.68 3.51
C ASP A 76 -6.94 -19.68 2.39
N ILE A 77 -5.68 -19.65 1.95
CA ILE A 77 -5.19 -20.50 0.88
C ILE A 77 -4.33 -21.62 1.44
N GLN A 78 -4.71 -22.86 1.11
CA GLN A 78 -3.97 -24.06 1.52
C GLN A 78 -2.89 -24.48 0.51
N HIS A 79 -3.17 -24.38 -0.79
CA HIS A 79 -2.27 -24.89 -1.84
C HIS A 79 -1.02 -24.00 -2.02
N PRO A 80 0.22 -24.55 -1.99
CA PRO A 80 1.45 -23.75 -2.08
C PRO A 80 1.55 -22.89 -3.35
N ALA A 81 1.21 -23.44 -4.53
CA ALA A 81 1.22 -22.67 -5.77
C ALA A 81 0.21 -21.49 -5.76
N ALA A 82 -0.91 -21.61 -5.04
CA ALA A 82 -1.86 -20.53 -4.88
C ALA A 82 -1.34 -19.47 -3.89
N LYS A 83 -0.62 -19.88 -2.83
CA LYS A 83 0.10 -18.94 -1.95
C LYS A 83 1.13 -18.12 -2.72
N MET A 84 1.86 -18.73 -3.66
CA MET A 84 2.79 -18.00 -4.52
C MET A 84 2.09 -16.88 -5.29
N MET A 85 0.87 -17.11 -5.82
CA MET A 85 0.08 -16.07 -6.50
C MET A 85 -0.29 -14.91 -5.56
N VAL A 86 -0.62 -15.19 -4.30
CA VAL A 86 -0.91 -14.16 -3.30
C VAL A 86 0.33 -13.34 -2.96
N GLU A 87 1.49 -13.98 -2.86
CA GLU A 87 2.74 -13.26 -2.59
C GLU A 87 3.11 -12.29 -3.72
N ILE A 88 2.78 -12.58 -4.99
CA ILE A 88 2.90 -11.60 -6.09
C ILE A 88 2.12 -10.34 -5.75
N SER A 89 0.85 -10.51 -5.37
CA SER A 89 -0.06 -9.41 -5.11
C SER A 89 0.45 -8.58 -3.94
N LYS A 90 0.93 -9.21 -2.86
CA LYS A 90 1.49 -8.50 -1.69
C LYS A 90 2.77 -7.74 -2.03
N ALA A 91 3.66 -8.32 -2.83
CA ALA A 91 4.89 -7.67 -3.23
C ALA A 91 4.61 -6.40 -4.07
N LEU A 92 3.69 -6.49 -5.03
CA LEU A 92 3.29 -5.36 -5.87
C LEU A 92 2.58 -4.26 -5.10
N ASP A 93 1.68 -4.65 -4.20
CA ASP A 93 0.96 -3.74 -3.32
C ASP A 93 1.93 -2.89 -2.47
N ASN A 94 3.00 -3.50 -1.97
CA ASN A 94 4.01 -2.80 -1.19
C ASN A 94 4.99 -1.95 -2.03
N GLU A 95 5.29 -2.34 -3.27
CA GLU A 95 6.30 -1.65 -4.10
C GLU A 95 5.70 -0.53 -4.96
N VAL A 96 4.54 -0.76 -5.58
CA VAL A 96 3.95 0.09 -6.63
C VAL A 96 2.49 0.46 -6.34
N GLY A 97 1.82 -0.28 -5.44
CA GLY A 97 0.45 0.03 -4.97
C GLY A 97 -0.69 -0.19 -5.97
N ASP A 98 -0.40 -0.46 -7.25
CA ASP A 98 -1.40 -0.75 -8.28
C ASP A 98 -0.95 -1.90 -9.19
N GLY A 99 -1.87 -2.44 -9.99
CA GLY A 99 -1.61 -3.57 -10.90
C GLY A 99 -1.61 -4.95 -10.23
N THR A 100 -1.95 -5.02 -8.95
CA THR A 100 -2.03 -6.26 -8.14
C THR A 100 -2.92 -7.30 -8.81
N THR A 101 -4.16 -6.91 -9.16
CA THR A 101 -5.13 -7.76 -9.86
C THR A 101 -4.65 -8.19 -11.24
N SER A 102 -4.11 -7.24 -12.02
CA SER A 102 -3.59 -7.49 -13.37
C SER A 102 -2.46 -8.51 -13.38
N SER A 103 -1.55 -8.46 -12.40
CA SER A 103 -0.42 -9.37 -12.30
C SER A 103 -0.84 -10.81 -12.05
N VAL A 104 -1.80 -11.04 -11.16
CA VAL A 104 -2.28 -12.36 -10.79
C VAL A 104 -3.11 -12.97 -11.94
N ILE A 105 -3.93 -12.15 -12.60
CA ILE A 105 -4.65 -12.58 -13.82
C ILE A 105 -3.67 -12.94 -14.93
N PHE A 106 -2.63 -12.11 -15.15
CA PHE A 106 -1.63 -12.37 -16.18
C PHE A 106 -0.80 -13.63 -15.89
N ALA A 107 -0.38 -13.83 -14.64
CA ALA A 107 0.32 -15.04 -14.22
C ALA A 107 -0.56 -16.30 -14.41
N GLY A 108 -1.84 -16.23 -14.05
CA GLY A 108 -2.79 -17.32 -14.29
C GLY A 108 -3.00 -17.62 -15.78
N ALA A 109 -3.08 -16.56 -16.60
CA ALA A 109 -3.16 -16.69 -18.06
C ALA A 109 -1.91 -17.34 -18.66
N LEU A 110 -0.70 -16.94 -18.23
CA LEU A 110 0.56 -17.56 -18.64
C LEU A 110 0.58 -19.05 -18.30
N LEU A 111 0.19 -19.42 -17.08
CA LEU A 111 0.14 -20.82 -16.67
C LEU A 111 -0.89 -21.63 -17.46
N SER A 112 -2.05 -21.05 -17.76
CA SER A 112 -3.05 -21.68 -18.63
C SER A 112 -2.51 -21.91 -20.05
N LYS A 113 -1.75 -20.94 -20.59
CA LYS A 113 -1.14 -21.04 -21.93
C LYS A 113 0.03 -22.01 -21.96
N ALA A 114 0.79 -22.10 -20.87
CA ALA A 114 1.83 -23.10 -20.70
C ALA A 114 1.25 -24.52 -20.62
N GLU A 115 0.10 -24.70 -19.96
CA GLU A 115 -0.61 -25.99 -19.90
C GLU A 115 -0.92 -26.54 -21.30
N GLU A 116 -1.34 -25.68 -22.24
CA GLU A 116 -1.58 -26.06 -23.64
C GLU A 116 -0.31 -26.58 -24.33
N LEU A 117 0.85 -25.97 -24.05
CA LEU A 117 2.13 -26.36 -24.62
C LEU A 117 2.68 -27.65 -23.99
N LEU A 118 2.52 -27.80 -22.67
CA LEU A 118 2.89 -29.03 -21.96
C LEU A 118 2.10 -30.24 -22.49
N LYS A 119 0.80 -30.07 -22.76
CA LYS A 119 -0.05 -31.09 -23.40
C LYS A 119 0.43 -31.46 -24.81
N LYS A 120 1.02 -30.52 -25.55
CA LYS A 120 1.65 -30.75 -26.86
C LYS A 120 3.06 -31.35 -26.77
N GLY A 121 3.57 -31.62 -25.57
CA GLY A 121 4.88 -32.23 -25.35
C GLY A 121 6.06 -31.26 -25.42
N VAL A 122 5.82 -29.95 -25.30
CA VAL A 122 6.90 -28.96 -25.11
C VAL A 122 7.40 -29.06 -23.68
N HIS A 123 8.72 -29.12 -23.48
CA HIS A 123 9.32 -29.21 -22.15
C HIS A 123 9.20 -27.87 -21.39
N SER A 124 9.00 -27.90 -20.07
CA SER A 124 8.82 -26.70 -19.25
C SER A 124 9.98 -25.71 -19.39
N SER A 125 11.23 -26.18 -19.46
CA SER A 125 12.42 -25.35 -19.67
C SER A 125 12.34 -24.48 -20.92
N VAL A 126 11.85 -25.03 -22.05
CA VAL A 126 11.72 -24.28 -23.31
C VAL A 126 10.62 -23.22 -23.21
N ILE A 127 9.55 -23.51 -22.46
CA ILE A 127 8.47 -22.54 -22.21
C ILE A 127 9.00 -21.39 -21.36
N ILE A 128 9.77 -21.71 -20.31
CA ILE A 128 10.38 -20.73 -19.40
C ILE A 128 11.33 -19.81 -20.18
N GLU A 129 12.24 -20.36 -20.98
CA GLU A 129 13.16 -19.58 -21.81
C GLU A 129 12.40 -18.64 -22.76
N GLY A 130 11.40 -19.15 -23.48
CA GLY A 130 10.58 -18.32 -24.37
C GLY A 130 9.77 -17.23 -23.64
N TYR A 131 9.29 -17.50 -22.42
CA TYR A 131 8.58 -16.52 -21.60
C TYR A 131 9.51 -15.43 -21.06
N GLN A 132 10.72 -15.78 -20.65
CA GLN A 132 11.73 -14.82 -20.22
C GLN A 132 12.15 -13.91 -21.39
N SER A 133 12.46 -14.48 -22.55
CA SER A 133 12.78 -13.73 -23.77
C SER A 133 11.62 -12.79 -24.19
N ALA A 134 10.37 -13.25 -24.08
CA ALA A 134 9.20 -12.42 -24.38
C ALA A 134 8.99 -11.28 -23.37
N ALA A 135 9.26 -11.51 -22.08
CA ALA A 135 9.16 -10.49 -21.04
C ALA A 135 10.19 -9.37 -21.25
N ASP A 136 11.45 -9.71 -21.53
CA ASP A 136 12.50 -8.73 -21.83
C ASP A 136 12.13 -7.87 -23.05
N LYS A 137 11.60 -8.52 -24.09
CA LYS A 137 11.10 -7.81 -25.26
C LYS A 137 9.90 -6.91 -24.93
N ALA A 138 8.96 -7.36 -24.11
CA ALA A 138 7.82 -6.57 -23.66
C ALA A 138 8.25 -5.31 -22.89
N LEU A 139 9.22 -5.42 -21.98
CA LEU A 139 9.78 -4.27 -21.25
C LEU A 139 10.42 -3.24 -22.19
N SER A 140 11.14 -3.70 -23.22
CA SER A 140 11.69 -2.81 -24.24
C SER A 140 10.60 -2.08 -25.03
N ILE A 141 9.47 -2.74 -25.31
CA ILE A 141 8.34 -2.14 -26.02
C ILE A 141 7.67 -1.09 -25.12
N TYR A 142 7.44 -1.38 -23.83
CA TYR A 142 6.89 -0.43 -22.87
C TYR A 142 7.74 0.83 -22.75
N SER A 143 9.06 0.69 -22.69
CA SER A 143 9.98 1.83 -22.71
C SER A 143 9.86 2.68 -23.99
N SER A 144 9.55 2.06 -25.13
CA SER A 144 9.40 2.76 -26.42
C SER A 144 8.04 3.46 -26.62
N ILE A 145 6.97 2.94 -26.02
CA ILE A 145 5.63 3.53 -26.13
C ILE A 145 5.36 4.58 -25.04
N ALA A 146 6.11 4.54 -23.94
CA ALA A 146 5.97 5.44 -22.82
C ALA A 146 6.13 6.92 -23.25
N LYS A 147 5.20 7.74 -22.80
CA LYS A 147 5.26 9.19 -22.94
C LYS A 147 5.97 9.75 -21.71
N LYS A 148 7.13 10.37 -21.91
CA LYS A 148 7.82 11.11 -20.84
C LYS A 148 7.01 12.34 -20.46
N ILE A 149 6.92 12.62 -19.17
CA ILE A 149 6.27 13.81 -18.64
C ILE A 149 7.28 14.62 -17.81
N GLU A 150 6.91 15.84 -17.44
CA GLU A 150 7.68 16.59 -16.45
C GLU A 150 7.19 16.22 -15.04
N PRO A 151 8.07 16.05 -14.04
CA PRO A 151 7.67 15.66 -12.69
C PRO A 151 6.68 16.62 -12.01
N ASN A 152 6.69 17.90 -12.42
CA ASN A 152 5.80 18.93 -11.88
C ASN A 152 4.52 19.14 -12.72
N ASP A 153 4.25 18.29 -13.71
CA ASP A 153 3.03 18.38 -14.53
C ASP A 153 1.80 17.95 -13.72
N THR A 154 1.21 18.92 -13.02
CA THR A 154 0.05 18.70 -12.16
C THR A 154 -1.14 18.13 -12.93
N GLU A 155 -1.31 18.48 -14.21
CA GLU A 155 -2.42 17.99 -15.02
C GLU A 155 -2.28 16.48 -15.28
N SER A 156 -1.08 16.03 -15.63
CA SER A 156 -0.82 14.60 -15.82
C SER A 156 -0.91 13.82 -14.50
N LEU A 157 -0.41 14.37 -13.38
CA LEU A 157 -0.53 13.74 -12.06
C LEU A 157 -1.99 13.58 -11.63
N LEU A 158 -2.83 14.59 -11.87
CA LEU A 158 -4.26 14.52 -11.58
C LEU A 158 -4.96 13.42 -12.40
N LYS A 159 -4.62 13.29 -13.68
CA LYS A 159 -5.18 12.23 -14.54
C LYS A 159 -4.78 10.83 -14.08
N VAL A 160 -3.53 10.66 -13.66
CA VAL A 160 -3.01 9.39 -13.14
C VAL A 160 -3.69 9.02 -11.81
N ALA A 161 -3.75 9.95 -10.85
CA ALA A 161 -4.46 9.73 -9.58
C ALA A 161 -5.94 9.37 -9.79
N THR A 162 -6.60 10.10 -10.70
CA THR A 162 -8.02 9.87 -11.02
C THR A 162 -8.21 8.48 -11.64
N THR A 163 -7.33 8.07 -12.55
CA THR A 163 -7.42 6.75 -13.20
C THR A 163 -7.33 5.61 -12.19
N SER A 164 -6.43 5.68 -11.21
CA SER A 164 -6.25 4.62 -10.20
C SER A 164 -7.47 4.47 -9.26
N MET A 165 -8.21 5.55 -9.01
CA MET A 165 -9.41 5.52 -8.14
C MET A 165 -10.70 5.21 -8.90
N GLN A 166 -10.73 5.37 -10.22
CA GLN A 166 -11.93 5.14 -11.03
C GLN A 166 -12.45 3.71 -11.00
N SER A 167 -11.62 2.75 -10.61
CA SER A 167 -12.01 1.35 -10.48
C SER A 167 -12.54 0.96 -9.12
N LYS A 168 -12.66 1.89 -8.16
CA LYS A 168 -12.98 1.59 -6.75
C LYS A 168 -14.29 2.22 -6.32
N LEU A 169 -14.75 1.86 -5.12
CA LEU A 169 -16.00 2.37 -4.53
C LEU A 169 -16.05 3.91 -4.39
N ILE A 170 -14.89 4.56 -4.37
CA ILE A 170 -14.76 6.03 -4.27
C ILE A 170 -14.74 6.76 -5.63
N SER A 171 -15.12 6.08 -6.71
CA SER A 171 -15.02 6.62 -8.07
C SER A 171 -15.81 7.91 -8.32
N ASP A 172 -16.91 8.15 -7.59
CA ASP A 172 -17.71 9.38 -7.71
C ASP A 172 -17.02 10.62 -7.12
N ASP A 173 -16.18 10.43 -6.09
CA ASP A 173 -15.44 11.50 -5.41
C ASP A 173 -13.97 11.60 -5.87
N SER A 174 -13.60 10.87 -6.94
CA SER A 174 -12.21 10.76 -7.40
C SER A 174 -11.59 12.11 -7.74
N ASP A 175 -12.35 13.04 -8.32
CA ASP A 175 -11.82 14.34 -8.76
C ASP A 175 -11.35 15.19 -7.56
N LEU A 176 -12.14 15.20 -6.48
CA LEU A 176 -11.80 15.89 -5.24
C LEU A 176 -10.57 15.25 -4.60
N LEU A 177 -10.60 13.92 -4.42
CA LEU A 177 -9.52 13.19 -3.77
C LEU A 177 -8.20 13.28 -4.56
N SER A 178 -8.26 13.25 -5.90
CA SER A 178 -7.08 13.41 -6.77
C SER A 178 -6.37 14.73 -6.52
N SER A 179 -7.13 15.83 -6.38
CA SER A 179 -6.56 17.15 -6.10
C SER A 179 -5.81 17.19 -4.76
N ILE A 180 -6.43 16.60 -3.72
CA ILE A 180 -5.87 16.51 -2.37
C ILE A 180 -4.61 15.65 -2.36
N ILE A 181 -4.63 14.50 -3.05
CA ILE A 181 -3.51 13.55 -3.13
C ILE A 181 -2.32 14.18 -3.86
N VAL A 182 -2.54 14.79 -5.03
CA VAL A 182 -1.47 15.42 -5.80
C VAL A 182 -0.86 16.58 -5.01
N GLU A 183 -1.67 17.41 -4.36
CA GLU A 183 -1.17 18.49 -3.50
C GLU A 183 -0.35 17.96 -2.32
N ALA A 184 -0.77 16.84 -1.71
CA ALA A 184 -0.05 16.21 -0.62
C ALA A 184 1.33 15.70 -1.07
N VAL A 185 1.38 14.95 -2.18
CA VAL A 185 2.62 14.36 -2.68
C VAL A 185 3.60 15.42 -3.15
N VAL A 186 3.14 16.43 -3.90
CA VAL A 186 4.01 17.52 -4.39
C VAL A 186 4.63 18.30 -3.23
N ARG A 187 3.96 18.43 -2.09
CA ARG A 187 4.51 19.09 -0.89
C ARG A 187 5.55 18.25 -0.16
N VAL A 188 5.36 16.94 -0.16
CA VAL A 188 6.29 15.99 0.49
C VAL A 188 7.47 15.65 -0.41
N ALA A 189 7.35 15.84 -1.72
CA ALA A 189 8.41 15.59 -2.68
C ALA A 189 9.66 16.42 -2.34
N THR A 190 10.77 15.72 -2.10
CA THR A 190 12.07 16.33 -1.86
C THR A 190 12.98 16.08 -3.06
N LYS A 191 13.95 16.99 -3.26
CA LYS A 191 14.99 16.78 -4.26
C LYS A 191 16.18 16.11 -3.60
N ASP A 192 16.55 14.93 -4.10
CA ASP A 192 17.81 14.26 -3.78
C ASP A 192 18.69 14.27 -5.03
N GLY A 193 19.56 15.29 -5.13
CA GLY A 193 20.33 15.56 -6.34
C GLY A 193 19.45 15.93 -7.53
N ASP A 194 19.55 15.15 -8.63
CA ASP A 194 18.76 15.33 -9.86
C ASP A 194 17.42 14.56 -9.83
N LEU A 195 17.20 13.71 -8.82
CA LEU A 195 15.99 12.90 -8.68
C LEU A 195 15.03 13.51 -7.66
N GLN A 196 13.74 13.44 -7.94
CA GLN A 196 12.71 13.70 -6.93
C GLN A 196 12.43 12.39 -6.21
N VAL A 197 12.46 12.44 -4.88
CA VAL A 197 12.16 11.29 -4.01
C VAL A 197 10.95 11.66 -3.15
N VAL A 198 9.99 10.74 -3.09
CA VAL A 198 8.77 10.92 -2.30
C VAL A 198 8.76 9.87 -1.20
N ASP A 199 8.89 10.34 0.04
CA ASP A 199 8.70 9.52 1.23
C ASP A 199 7.24 9.64 1.71
N LEU A 200 6.43 8.65 1.35
CA LEU A 200 5.00 8.59 1.71
C LEU A 200 4.75 8.49 3.22
N ASP A 201 5.74 8.11 4.03
CA ASP A 201 5.58 8.11 5.48
C ASP A 201 5.28 9.51 6.02
N ASN A 202 5.69 10.56 5.29
CA ASN A 202 5.39 11.93 5.66
C ASN A 202 3.97 12.37 5.29
N VAL A 203 3.21 11.60 4.52
CA VAL A 203 1.77 11.81 4.32
C VAL A 203 1.03 11.01 5.38
N LYS A 204 0.53 11.68 6.42
CA LYS A 204 -0.33 11.05 7.43
C LYS A 204 -1.76 11.01 6.90
N VAL A 205 -2.39 9.85 6.86
CA VAL A 205 -3.85 9.75 6.65
C VAL A 205 -4.50 9.59 8.02
N GLU A 206 -5.35 10.54 8.41
CA GLU A 206 -6.20 10.38 9.60
C GLU A 206 -7.64 10.15 9.18
N LYS A 207 -8.28 9.16 9.79
CA LYS A 207 -9.58 8.67 9.34
C LYS A 207 -10.64 8.76 10.42
N LYS A 208 -11.78 9.35 10.08
CA LYS A 208 -12.92 9.48 11.01
C LYS A 208 -14.25 9.25 10.30
N ALA A 209 -14.97 8.22 10.74
CA ALA A 209 -16.34 7.97 10.32
C ALA A 209 -17.29 9.09 10.80
N GLY A 210 -18.30 9.36 9.96
CA GLY A 210 -19.24 10.46 10.07
C GLY A 210 -19.01 11.51 8.98
N GLY A 211 -20.08 12.19 8.56
CA GLY A 211 -20.06 13.16 7.47
C GLY A 211 -20.04 12.51 6.07
N SER A 212 -19.54 13.25 5.08
CA SER A 212 -19.38 12.81 3.68
C SER A 212 -17.90 12.78 3.29
N ILE A 213 -17.56 12.02 2.25
CA ILE A 213 -16.21 11.99 1.65
C ILE A 213 -15.79 13.40 1.21
N GLN A 214 -16.75 14.21 0.77
CA GLN A 214 -16.53 15.61 0.37
C GLN A 214 -16.03 16.53 1.49
N ASN A 215 -16.15 16.11 2.76
CA ASN A 215 -15.61 16.86 3.90
C ASN A 215 -14.12 16.55 4.15
N SER A 216 -13.53 15.66 3.35
CA SER A 216 -12.11 15.33 3.45
C SER A 216 -11.26 16.49 2.95
N ARG A 217 -10.13 16.76 3.61
CA ARG A 217 -9.28 17.91 3.29
C ARG A 217 -7.81 17.62 3.56
N LEU A 218 -6.95 18.27 2.77
CA LEU A 218 -5.53 18.34 3.07
C LEU A 218 -5.26 19.39 4.15
N ILE A 219 -4.49 19.01 5.16
CA ILE A 219 -4.08 19.89 6.24
C ILE A 219 -2.58 20.07 6.13
N SER A 220 -2.15 21.33 5.98
CA SER A 220 -0.75 21.75 5.94
C SER A 220 -0.12 21.68 7.33
N GLY A 221 0.04 20.48 7.84
CA GLY A 221 0.59 20.16 9.16
C GLY A 221 0.10 18.80 9.68
N ILE A 222 0.01 18.64 11.00
CA ILE A 222 -0.30 17.36 11.64
C ILE A 222 -1.61 17.43 12.42
N VAL A 223 -2.44 16.38 12.27
CA VAL A 223 -3.62 16.15 13.11
C VAL A 223 -3.32 15.05 14.11
N LEU A 224 -3.72 15.25 15.36
CA LEU A 224 -3.60 14.28 16.44
C LEU A 224 -5.00 13.82 16.88
N ASP A 225 -5.18 12.51 16.96
CA ASP A 225 -6.37 11.81 17.49
C ASP A 225 -6.43 11.89 19.04
N LYS A 226 -6.14 13.08 19.58
CA LYS A 226 -6.02 13.39 21.01
C LYS A 226 -6.66 14.73 21.31
N GLU A 227 -7.13 14.85 22.54
CA GLU A 227 -7.68 16.09 23.09
C GLU A 227 -6.66 16.81 23.98
N VAL A 228 -6.92 18.08 24.24
CA VAL A 228 -6.17 18.84 25.23
C VAL A 228 -6.49 18.30 26.62
N VAL A 229 -5.44 18.09 27.41
CA VAL A 229 -5.51 17.30 28.65
C VAL A 229 -6.35 17.93 29.77
N HIS A 230 -6.46 19.26 29.80
CA HIS A 230 -7.10 19.98 30.89
C HIS A 230 -8.02 21.09 30.37
N SER A 231 -9.23 21.22 30.93
CA SER A 231 -10.27 22.16 30.47
C SER A 231 -9.89 23.64 30.63
N GLY A 232 -9.01 23.95 31.58
CA GLY A 232 -8.46 25.29 31.78
C GLY A 232 -7.37 25.70 30.79
N MET A 233 -6.93 24.81 29.89
CA MET A 233 -5.95 25.13 28.84
C MET A 233 -6.63 25.84 27.66
N PRO A 234 -5.89 26.68 26.92
CA PRO A 234 -6.44 27.29 25.71
C PRO A 234 -6.75 26.22 24.66
N THR A 235 -7.92 26.34 24.03
CA THR A 235 -8.32 25.46 22.91
C THR A 235 -7.76 25.93 21.57
N LYS A 236 -7.25 27.16 21.48
CA LYS A 236 -6.64 27.72 20.27
C LYS A 236 -5.47 28.63 20.62
N ILE A 237 -4.36 28.42 19.94
CA ILE A 237 -3.12 29.20 20.03
C ILE A 237 -2.73 29.63 18.62
N ASN A 238 -2.47 30.93 18.44
CA ASN A 238 -1.88 31.48 17.22
C ASN A 238 -0.38 31.71 17.45
N ASN A 239 0.44 31.54 16.40
CA ASN A 239 1.91 31.56 16.47
C ASN A 239 2.43 30.58 17.52
N ALA A 240 2.16 29.30 17.31
CA ALA A 240 2.55 28.23 18.20
C ALA A 240 4.06 27.99 18.15
N LYS A 241 4.66 27.94 19.34
CA LYS A 241 6.02 27.49 19.66
C LYS A 241 5.87 26.16 20.39
N ILE A 242 6.19 25.09 19.67
CA ILE A 242 5.85 23.71 20.00
C ILE A 242 7.07 23.01 20.57
N VAL A 243 6.93 22.43 21.77
CA VAL A 243 7.91 21.50 22.35
C VAL A 243 7.49 20.08 22.01
N LEU A 244 8.42 19.30 21.48
CA LEU A 244 8.26 17.88 21.21
C LEU A 244 9.05 17.09 22.26
N LEU A 245 8.36 16.49 23.23
CA LEU A 245 8.99 15.80 24.36
C LEU A 245 8.77 14.28 24.31
N ASN A 246 9.86 13.52 24.28
CA ASN A 246 9.89 12.06 24.46
C ASN A 246 10.17 11.65 25.92
N ALA A 247 9.59 12.38 26.87
CA ALA A 247 9.67 12.10 28.29
C ALA A 247 8.31 12.30 28.93
N ALA A 248 8.13 11.71 30.11
CA ALA A 248 6.95 11.91 30.92
C ALA A 248 7.12 13.21 31.70
N MET A 249 6.05 13.97 31.83
CA MET A 249 5.99 15.05 32.82
C MET A 249 5.34 14.51 34.10
N GLU A 250 6.00 13.52 34.68
CA GLU A 250 5.55 12.78 35.85
C GLU A 250 6.76 12.52 36.76
N ILE A 251 6.51 12.26 38.04
CA ILE A 251 7.58 11.90 38.97
C ILE A 251 7.99 10.46 38.67
N GLU A 252 9.15 10.29 38.06
CA GLU A 252 9.69 8.97 37.76
C GLU A 252 10.22 8.30 39.02
N LYS A 253 9.99 7.00 39.15
CA LYS A 253 10.59 6.19 40.21
C LYS A 253 12.08 6.02 39.91
N THR A 254 12.90 6.06 40.95
CA THR A 254 14.33 5.80 40.82
C THR A 254 14.57 4.38 40.27
N GLU A 255 15.55 4.24 39.36
CA GLU A 255 15.91 2.94 38.77
C GLU A 255 16.43 1.95 39.83
N MET A 256 17.08 2.46 40.89
CA MET A 256 17.43 1.68 42.07
C MET A 256 16.30 1.69 43.10
N SER A 257 16.15 0.59 43.84
CA SER A 257 15.22 0.51 44.97
C SER A 257 15.55 1.57 46.01
N SER A 258 14.75 2.63 46.05
CA SER A 258 14.81 3.66 47.09
C SER A 258 13.61 3.47 48.03
N GLU A 259 13.88 3.45 49.34
CA GLU A 259 12.84 3.44 50.36
C GLU A 259 12.87 4.77 51.12
N ILE A 260 11.75 5.48 51.12
CA ILE A 260 11.56 6.69 51.91
C ILE A 260 10.79 6.30 53.17
N ARG A 261 11.42 6.46 54.35
CA ARG A 261 10.80 6.16 55.65
C ARG A 261 10.28 7.44 56.28
N ILE A 262 8.95 7.60 56.26
CA ILE A 262 8.26 8.74 56.86
C ILE A 262 7.89 8.37 58.30
N THR A 263 8.45 9.11 59.26
CA THR A 263 8.28 8.85 60.70
C THR A 263 7.39 9.87 61.42
N ASP A 264 7.14 11.01 60.79
CA ASP A 264 6.36 12.12 61.34
C ASP A 264 5.38 12.65 60.27
N PRO A 265 4.10 12.96 60.62
CA PRO A 265 3.17 13.67 59.72
C PRO A 265 3.74 14.93 59.04
N ALA A 266 4.62 15.70 59.69
CA ALA A 266 5.26 16.88 59.08
C ALA A 266 6.18 16.51 57.91
N GLN A 267 6.86 15.35 57.99
CA GLN A 267 7.70 14.83 56.91
C GLN A 267 6.86 14.40 55.70
N MET A 268 5.64 13.91 55.93
CA MET A 268 4.71 13.60 54.85
C MET A 268 4.35 14.87 54.05
N GLN A 269 4.13 15.99 54.73
CA GLN A 269 3.78 17.24 54.07
C GLN A 269 4.96 17.82 53.27
N LEU A 270 6.17 17.80 53.84
CA LEU A 270 7.40 18.17 53.14
C LEU A 270 7.61 17.32 51.88
N TYR A 271 7.39 16.01 51.96
CA TYR A 271 7.51 15.11 50.81
C TYR A 271 6.55 15.50 49.66
N LEU A 272 5.28 15.76 49.98
CA LEU A 272 4.29 16.20 48.99
C LEU A 272 4.63 17.57 48.40
N GLU A 273 5.15 18.50 49.22
CA GLU A 273 5.59 19.81 48.75
C GLU A 273 6.79 19.70 47.79
N GLU A 274 7.73 18.80 48.07
CA GLU A 274 8.87 18.50 47.21
C GLU A 274 8.45 17.87 45.87
N GLU A 275 7.53 16.90 45.89
CA GLU A 275 6.94 16.33 44.68
C GLU A 275 6.29 17.41 43.80
N ASN A 276 5.47 18.27 44.40
CA ASN A 276 4.85 19.41 43.72
C ASN A 276 5.88 20.39 43.17
N ARG A 277 6.97 20.64 43.91
CA ARG A 277 8.05 21.54 43.48
C ARG A 277 8.77 20.98 42.26
N MET A 278 9.11 19.70 42.24
CA MET A 278 9.76 19.05 41.09
C MET A 278 8.93 19.21 39.81
N LEU A 279 7.63 18.94 39.87
CA LEU A 279 6.72 19.11 38.73
C LEU A 279 6.61 20.58 38.30
N LYS A 280 6.55 21.50 39.26
CA LYS A 280 6.51 22.93 39.00
C LYS A 280 7.78 23.42 38.31
N ASP A 281 8.95 22.99 38.77
CA ASP A 281 10.25 23.35 38.20
C ASP A 281 10.37 22.87 36.75
N MET A 282 9.88 21.66 36.43
CA MET A 282 9.82 21.17 35.05
C MET A 282 8.95 22.07 34.15
N VAL A 283 7.78 22.51 34.64
CA VAL A 283 6.90 23.41 33.88
C VAL A 283 7.50 24.81 33.75
N GLU A 284 8.15 25.33 34.79
CA GLU A 284 8.81 26.63 34.73
C GLU A 284 9.93 26.66 33.70
N LYS A 285 10.70 25.58 33.53
CA LYS A 285 11.69 25.45 32.45
C LYS A 285 11.04 25.55 31.07
N LEU A 286 9.92 24.86 30.85
CA LEU A 286 9.17 24.99 29.59
C LEU A 286 8.74 26.43 29.32
N VAL A 287 8.22 27.12 30.34
CA VAL A 287 7.79 28.52 30.23
C VAL A 287 8.97 29.44 29.91
N GLN A 288 10.15 29.21 30.50
CA GLN A 288 11.36 30.00 30.25
C GLN A 288 11.82 29.93 28.78
N THR A 289 11.62 28.79 28.10
CA THR A 289 11.93 28.69 26.66
C THR A 289 11.01 29.52 25.77
N GLY A 290 9.87 29.97 26.31
CA GLY A 290 8.84 30.71 25.58
C GLY A 290 7.88 29.81 24.78
N ALA A 291 7.83 28.52 25.08
CA ALA A 291 6.89 27.58 24.47
C ALA A 291 5.44 27.87 24.89
N ASN A 292 4.50 27.66 23.97
CA ASN A 292 3.06 27.79 24.24
C ASN A 292 2.28 26.51 23.94
N VAL A 293 2.92 25.52 23.30
CA VAL A 293 2.34 24.19 23.05
C VAL A 293 3.34 23.12 23.48
N LEU A 294 2.86 22.11 24.19
CA LEU A 294 3.62 20.94 24.62
C LEU A 294 2.98 19.67 24.04
N LEU A 295 3.75 18.90 23.29
CA LEU A 295 3.35 17.59 22.79
C LEU A 295 4.26 16.54 23.43
N CYS A 296 3.69 15.72 24.32
CA CYS A 296 4.40 14.67 25.03
C CYS A 296 4.05 13.29 24.47
N GLN A 297 5.08 12.49 24.16
CA GLN A 297 4.92 11.09 23.80
C GLN A 297 4.43 10.24 24.99
N LYS A 298 4.83 10.59 26.22
CA LYS A 298 4.42 9.90 27.44
C LYS A 298 3.29 10.66 28.15
N GLY A 299 3.04 10.33 29.42
CA GLY A 299 2.01 10.97 30.24
C GLY A 299 2.43 12.35 30.80
N ILE A 300 1.44 13.03 31.38
CA ILE A 300 1.58 14.34 32.04
C ILE A 300 0.74 14.24 33.31
N ASP A 301 1.39 14.48 34.46
CA ASP A 301 0.76 14.43 35.78
C ASP A 301 -0.28 15.55 35.96
N ASP A 302 -1.33 15.32 36.76
CA ASP A 302 -2.43 16.27 36.94
C ASP A 302 -1.97 17.60 37.57
N ILE A 303 -0.97 17.58 38.46
CA ILE A 303 -0.37 18.79 39.03
C ILE A 303 0.36 19.58 37.94
N ALA A 304 1.12 18.89 37.09
CA ALA A 304 1.80 19.52 35.95
C ALA A 304 0.80 20.12 34.96
N GLN A 305 -0.31 19.41 34.68
CA GLN A 305 -1.41 19.93 33.84
C GLN A 305 -1.99 21.23 34.41
N HIS A 306 -2.22 21.30 35.72
CA HIS A 306 -2.72 22.52 36.36
C HIS A 306 -1.74 23.70 36.21
N TYR A 307 -0.44 23.48 36.40
CA TYR A 307 0.57 24.52 36.19
C TYR A 307 0.71 24.94 34.73
N LEU A 308 0.64 24.00 33.78
CA LEU A 308 0.63 24.29 32.34
C LEU A 308 -0.58 25.15 31.95
N ALA A 309 -1.77 24.81 32.46
CA ALA A 309 -2.99 25.58 32.23
C ALA A 309 -2.89 27.01 32.78
N LYS A 310 -2.34 27.19 33.99
CA LYS A 310 -2.13 28.51 34.60
C LYS A 310 -1.19 29.41 33.78
N ASN A 311 -0.21 28.82 33.10
CA ASN A 311 0.71 29.52 32.21
C ASN A 311 0.18 29.65 30.77
N GLY A 312 -1.03 29.17 30.48
CA GLY A 312 -1.65 29.25 29.15
C GLY A 312 -0.97 28.37 28.10
N ILE A 313 -0.33 27.26 28.51
CA ILE A 313 0.29 26.30 27.61
C ILE A 313 -0.74 25.22 27.24
N LEU A 314 -0.93 24.97 25.94
CA LEU A 314 -1.73 23.85 25.44
C LEU A 314 -0.89 22.57 25.50
N ALA A 315 -1.36 21.55 26.21
CA ALA A 315 -0.65 20.28 26.32
C ALA A 315 -1.45 19.08 25.78
N VAL A 316 -0.75 18.20 25.07
CA VAL A 316 -1.26 16.91 24.59
C VAL A 316 -0.34 15.81 25.10
N ARG A 317 -0.91 14.76 25.70
CA ARG A 317 -0.17 13.61 26.23
C ARG A 317 -0.38 12.35 25.38
N ARG A 318 0.53 11.39 25.51
CA ARG A 318 0.47 10.08 24.84
C ARG A 318 0.39 10.17 23.31
N VAL A 319 1.17 11.07 22.73
CA VAL A 319 1.32 11.19 21.27
C VAL A 319 2.09 9.98 20.75
N LYS A 320 1.70 9.42 19.59
CA LYS A 320 2.37 8.27 18.98
C LYS A 320 3.80 8.66 18.56
N GLU A 321 4.75 7.73 18.65
CA GLU A 321 6.14 7.98 18.23
C GLU A 321 6.24 8.37 16.75
N SER A 322 5.47 7.69 15.89
CA SER A 322 5.39 8.02 14.46
C SER A 322 4.89 9.45 14.21
N ASP A 323 3.96 9.94 15.04
CA ASP A 323 3.48 11.31 14.96
C ASP A 323 4.53 12.31 15.44
N MET A 324 5.33 11.97 16.45
CA MET A 324 6.43 12.84 16.93
C MET A 324 7.47 13.09 15.85
N THR A 325 7.86 12.06 15.09
CA THR A 325 8.79 12.19 13.96
C THR A 325 8.20 13.06 12.84
N LYS A 326 6.92 12.88 12.53
CA LYS A 326 6.21 13.70 11.52
C LYS A 326 6.04 15.15 11.97
N LEU A 327 5.76 15.37 13.25
CA LEU A 327 5.70 16.70 13.88
C LEU A 327 7.05 17.41 13.79
N ALA A 328 8.14 16.73 14.13
CA ALA A 328 9.48 17.27 14.02
C ALA A 328 9.79 17.75 12.60
N LYS A 329 9.49 16.93 11.60
CA LYS A 329 9.64 17.29 10.17
C LYS A 329 8.71 18.43 9.76
N ALA A 330 7.47 18.46 10.24
CA ALA A 330 6.51 19.49 9.87
C ALA A 330 6.83 20.86 10.50
N THR A 331 7.13 20.89 11.80
CA THR A 331 7.32 22.11 12.59
C THR A 331 8.78 22.59 12.62
N GLY A 332 9.73 21.74 12.20
CA GLY A 332 11.17 21.99 12.29
C GLY A 332 11.74 21.87 13.71
N GLY A 333 10.97 21.33 14.66
CA GLY A 333 11.38 21.19 16.06
C GLY A 333 12.16 19.90 16.28
N ARG A 334 13.03 19.88 17.30
CA ARG A 334 13.77 18.67 17.69
C ARG A 334 12.98 17.89 18.75
N VAL A 335 12.92 16.57 18.62
CA VAL A 335 12.36 15.72 19.67
C VAL A 335 13.36 15.62 20.81
N ILE A 336 12.97 16.06 22.01
CA ILE A 336 13.82 16.15 23.18
C ILE A 336 13.44 15.08 24.19
N SER A 337 14.43 14.37 24.74
CA SER A 337 14.22 13.31 25.73
C SER A 337 14.36 13.78 27.18
N ASN A 338 14.89 14.97 27.43
CA ASN A 338 15.03 15.52 28.77
C ASN A 338 14.60 17.00 28.80
N VAL A 339 13.72 17.35 29.74
CA VAL A 339 13.22 18.73 29.92
C VAL A 339 14.36 19.70 30.25
N ASP A 340 15.44 19.21 30.87
CA ASP A 340 16.59 20.03 31.27
C ASP A 340 17.45 20.50 30.10
N ASP A 341 17.44 19.75 29.00
CA ASP A 341 18.23 20.07 27.79
C ASP A 341 17.47 20.98 26.81
N LEU A 342 16.27 21.44 27.19
CA LEU A 342 15.41 22.19 26.31
C LEU A 342 15.92 23.63 26.09
N ALA A 343 16.27 23.95 24.84
CA ALA A 343 16.60 25.31 24.43
C ALA A 343 15.50 25.92 23.55
N SER A 344 15.46 27.25 23.46
CA SER A 344 14.53 27.96 22.57
C SER A 344 14.78 27.67 21.07
N GLU A 345 15.96 27.15 20.72
CA GLU A 345 16.32 26.73 19.35
C GLU A 345 15.69 25.39 18.95
N ASP A 346 15.32 24.56 19.93
CA ASP A 346 14.71 23.24 19.70
C ASP A 346 13.20 23.32 19.41
N LEU A 347 12.61 24.51 19.55
CA LEU A 347 11.17 24.73 19.42
C LEU A 347 10.70 24.66 17.95
N GLY A 348 9.67 23.85 17.72
CA GLY A 348 8.94 23.85 16.47
C GLY A 348 8.07 25.09 16.31
N THR A 349 7.79 25.49 15.08
CA THR A 349 6.92 26.64 14.77
C THR A 349 5.71 26.23 13.93
N ALA A 350 4.53 26.73 14.30
CA ALA A 350 3.31 26.60 13.50
C ALA A 350 2.44 27.86 13.62
N GLN A 351 1.70 28.20 12.57
CA GLN A 351 0.83 29.37 12.57
C GLN A 351 -0.31 29.23 13.57
N GLN A 352 -0.88 28.03 13.70
CA GLN A 352 -2.02 27.82 14.57
C GLN A 352 -2.06 26.39 15.11
N VAL A 353 -2.34 26.25 16.41
CA VAL A 353 -2.72 24.97 17.03
C VAL A 353 -4.10 25.14 17.63
N LYS A 354 -5.04 24.27 17.25
CA LYS A 354 -6.43 24.35 17.68
C LYS A 354 -6.98 22.97 18.01
N GLN A 355 -7.83 22.90 19.02
CA GLN A 355 -8.71 21.77 19.24
C GLN A 355 -10.01 22.02 18.47
N GLU A 356 -10.36 21.13 17.55
CA GLU A 356 -11.66 21.13 16.87
C GLU A 356 -12.39 19.83 17.19
N LYS A 357 -13.72 19.92 17.30
CA LYS A 357 -14.57 18.75 17.47
C LYS A 357 -14.81 18.09 16.11
N VAL A 358 -14.40 16.84 15.96
CA VAL A 358 -14.58 16.02 14.77
C VAL A 358 -15.60 14.94 15.12
N GLU A 359 -16.86 15.17 14.74
CA GLU A 359 -18.02 14.35 15.16
C GLU A 359 -18.21 14.34 16.68
N ALA A 360 -17.90 13.21 17.33
CA ALA A 360 -18.02 13.03 18.77
C ALA A 360 -16.72 13.38 19.52
N ASP A 361 -15.57 13.36 18.83
CA ASP A 361 -14.26 13.43 19.48
C ASP A 361 -13.63 14.81 19.32
N ASN A 362 -12.75 15.17 20.26
CA ASN A 362 -11.93 16.37 20.18
C ASN A 362 -10.54 16.03 19.65
N TRP A 363 -10.16 16.61 18.52
CA TRP A 363 -8.85 16.40 17.90
C TRP A 363 -8.06 17.70 17.87
N VAL A 364 -6.74 17.57 17.96
CA VAL A 364 -5.82 18.71 17.90
C VAL A 364 -5.23 18.83 16.49
N PHE A 365 -5.41 20.00 15.90
CA PHE A 365 -4.95 20.39 14.57
C PHE A 365 -3.78 21.35 14.71
N ILE A 366 -2.66 21.02 14.07
CA ILE A 366 -1.47 21.86 14.00
C ILE A 366 -1.35 22.29 12.54
N GLU A 367 -1.61 23.57 12.26
CA GLU A 367 -1.77 24.13 10.92
C GLU A 367 -0.76 25.26 10.65
N GLY A 368 -0.35 25.40 9.38
CA GLY A 368 0.49 26.49 8.92
C GLY A 368 1.92 26.38 9.41
N CYS A 369 2.50 25.18 9.34
CA CYS A 369 3.91 24.97 9.63
C CYS A 369 4.79 25.59 8.53
N SER A 370 5.97 26.06 8.90
CA SER A 370 6.87 26.86 8.04
C SER A 370 7.37 26.09 6.80
N ASN A 371 7.53 24.77 6.91
CA ASN A 371 7.86 23.89 5.78
C ASN A 371 7.35 22.47 6.06
N PRO A 372 6.07 22.15 5.81
CA PRO A 372 5.52 20.85 6.13
C PRO A 372 6.03 19.82 5.12
N GLN A 373 7.23 19.31 5.36
CA GLN A 373 7.69 18.06 4.73
C GLN A 373 6.78 16.89 5.11
N SER A 374 5.94 17.06 6.15
CA SER A 374 4.86 16.15 6.50
C SER A 374 3.52 16.87 6.55
N VAL A 375 2.51 16.25 5.92
CA VAL A 375 1.14 16.75 5.78
C VAL A 375 0.15 15.71 6.29
N THR A 376 -1.06 16.14 6.65
CA THR A 376 -2.13 15.22 7.05
C THR A 376 -3.31 15.32 6.10
N LEU A 377 -3.72 14.20 5.55
CA LEU A 377 -4.98 14.02 4.84
C LEU A 377 -6.04 13.59 5.86
N LEU A 378 -7.00 14.46 6.15
CA LEU A 378 -8.15 14.10 6.96
C LEU A 378 -9.21 13.47 6.07
N LEU A 379 -9.44 12.17 6.25
CA LEU A 379 -10.42 11.38 5.53
C LEU A 379 -11.72 11.26 6.33
N ARG A 380 -12.83 11.63 5.70
CA ARG A 380 -14.18 11.56 6.24
C ARG A 380 -15.02 10.62 5.38
N GLY A 381 -16.09 10.07 5.95
CA GLY A 381 -17.01 9.21 5.21
C GLY A 381 -18.16 8.73 6.08
N GLY A 382 -19.28 8.38 5.45
CA GLY A 382 -20.53 8.11 6.19
C GLY A 382 -20.44 6.95 7.17
N THR A 383 -19.77 5.86 6.79
CA THR A 383 -19.59 4.66 7.63
C THR A 383 -18.13 4.28 7.69
N GLN A 384 -17.74 3.56 8.75
CA GLN A 384 -16.37 3.08 8.94
C GLN A 384 -15.88 2.25 7.74
N ARG A 385 -16.73 1.39 7.16
CA ARG A 385 -16.40 0.57 5.99
C ARG A 385 -16.03 1.40 4.76
N VAL A 386 -16.79 2.47 4.49
CA VAL A 386 -16.51 3.38 3.37
C VAL A 386 -15.20 4.13 3.61
N VAL A 387 -14.94 4.54 4.86
CA VAL A 387 -13.70 5.22 5.24
C VAL A 387 -12.49 4.31 5.08
N ASP A 388 -12.59 3.05 5.49
CA ASP A 388 -11.50 2.07 5.36
C ASP A 388 -11.21 1.73 3.89
N GLU A 389 -12.23 1.65 3.05
CA GLU A 389 -12.04 1.47 1.60
C GLU A 389 -11.45 2.71 0.92
N ALA A 390 -11.88 3.90 1.34
CA ALA A 390 -11.33 5.16 0.84
C ALA A 390 -9.86 5.33 1.25
N ASP A 391 -9.49 4.94 2.47
CA ASP A 391 -8.11 4.94 3.00
C ASP A 391 -7.19 4.09 2.12
N ARG A 392 -7.62 2.87 1.77
CA ARG A 392 -6.91 1.98 0.84
C ARG A 392 -6.80 2.60 -0.56
N SER A 393 -7.91 3.11 -1.09
CA SER A 393 -7.93 3.70 -2.42
C SER A 393 -7.00 4.92 -2.54
N ILE A 394 -6.91 5.72 -1.48
CA ILE A 394 -6.00 6.86 -1.36
C ILE A 394 -4.55 6.38 -1.27
N HIS A 395 -4.27 5.32 -0.52
CA HIS A 395 -2.92 4.75 -0.43
C HIS A 395 -2.39 4.34 -1.81
N ASP A 396 -3.18 3.62 -2.59
CA ASP A 396 -2.79 3.17 -3.94
C ASP A 396 -2.58 4.36 -4.88
N ALA A 397 -3.45 5.38 -4.79
CA ALA A 397 -3.29 6.60 -5.57
C ALA A 397 -2.04 7.42 -5.16
N LEU A 398 -1.69 7.43 -3.85
CA LEU A 398 -0.46 8.05 -3.36
C LEU A 398 0.79 7.34 -3.91
N MET A 399 0.79 6.01 -3.92
CA MET A 399 1.86 5.19 -4.53
C MET A 399 2.00 5.48 -6.02
N VAL A 400 0.89 5.45 -6.75
CA VAL A 400 0.87 5.69 -8.20
C VAL A 400 1.35 7.10 -8.58
N VAL A 401 1.01 8.13 -7.80
CA VAL A 401 1.51 9.50 -8.00
C VAL A 401 3.01 9.59 -7.67
N LYS A 402 3.45 8.93 -6.59
CA LYS A 402 4.88 8.82 -6.24
C LYS A 402 5.68 8.20 -7.39
N ASP A 403 5.22 7.07 -7.95
CA ASP A 403 5.94 6.36 -9.01
C ASP A 403 6.15 7.22 -10.25
N VAL A 404 5.17 8.06 -10.58
CA VAL A 404 5.26 8.99 -11.70
C VAL A 404 6.24 10.13 -11.41
N ILE A 405 6.33 10.58 -10.16
CA ILE A 405 7.30 11.61 -9.77
C ILE A 405 8.73 11.05 -9.81
N GLU A 406 8.94 9.83 -9.29
CA GLU A 406 10.25 9.18 -9.26
C GLU A 406 10.69 8.70 -10.65
N LYS A 407 9.75 8.21 -11.47
CA LYS A 407 9.97 7.81 -12.86
C LYS A 407 8.93 8.47 -13.77
N PRO A 408 9.24 9.64 -14.36
CA PRO A 408 8.28 10.49 -15.09
C PRO A 408 7.95 9.97 -16.49
N ALA A 409 7.23 8.86 -16.52
CA ALA A 409 6.81 8.17 -17.73
C ALA A 409 5.45 7.49 -17.55
N ILE A 410 4.53 7.80 -18.47
CA ILE A 410 3.16 7.28 -18.46
C ILE A 410 2.84 6.52 -19.75
N VAL A 411 1.87 5.62 -19.67
CA VAL A 411 1.30 4.91 -20.82
C VAL A 411 -0.21 5.10 -20.83
N ALA A 412 -0.83 4.91 -22.00
CA ALA A 412 -2.28 4.91 -22.12
C ALA A 412 -2.83 3.64 -21.42
N GLY A 413 -3.87 3.76 -20.60
CA GLY A 413 -4.41 2.63 -19.82
C GLY A 413 -5.34 1.71 -20.61
N GLY A 414 -6.31 1.10 -19.93
CA GLY A 414 -7.41 0.37 -20.58
C GLY A 414 -6.99 -0.87 -21.38
N GLY A 415 -5.89 -1.51 -20.99
CA GLY A 415 -5.34 -2.69 -21.66
C GLY A 415 -4.64 -2.39 -23.00
N SER A 416 -4.44 -1.12 -23.34
CA SER A 416 -3.77 -0.69 -24.58
C SER A 416 -2.31 -1.16 -24.68
N PRO A 417 -1.47 -1.02 -23.63
CA PRO A 417 -0.07 -1.46 -23.67
C PRO A 417 0.03 -2.97 -23.88
N GLU A 418 -0.82 -3.75 -23.21
CA GLU A 418 -0.84 -5.20 -23.29
C GLU A 418 -1.26 -5.68 -24.68
N ALA A 419 -2.33 -5.08 -25.26
CA ALA A 419 -2.79 -5.41 -26.60
C ALA A 419 -1.76 -5.03 -27.69
N TYR A 420 -1.15 -3.85 -27.58
CA TYR A 420 -0.13 -3.41 -28.52
C TYR A 420 1.13 -4.28 -28.45
N THR A 421 1.61 -4.57 -27.24
CA THR A 421 2.77 -5.45 -27.01
C THR A 421 2.48 -6.87 -27.49
N ALA A 422 1.27 -7.41 -27.28
CA ALA A 422 0.88 -8.71 -27.82
C ALA A 422 0.98 -8.76 -29.36
N SER A 423 0.58 -7.70 -30.07
CA SER A 423 0.75 -7.62 -31.52
C SER A 423 2.23 -7.66 -31.92
N ARG A 424 3.06 -6.84 -31.26
CA ARG A 424 4.51 -6.76 -31.56
C ARG A 424 5.27 -8.04 -31.22
N LEU A 425 4.87 -8.73 -30.15
CA LEU A 425 5.45 -10.02 -29.78
C LEU A 425 5.08 -11.11 -30.79
N ARG A 426 3.90 -11.08 -31.42
CA ARG A 426 3.58 -12.01 -32.51
C ARG A 426 4.46 -11.79 -33.72
N ASP A 427 4.62 -10.53 -34.16
CA ASP A 427 5.51 -10.19 -35.26
C ASP A 427 6.95 -10.63 -34.95
N TRP A 428 7.38 -10.43 -33.71
CA TRP A 428 8.71 -10.83 -33.25
C TRP A 428 8.88 -12.35 -33.13
N ALA A 429 7.83 -13.09 -32.79
CA ALA A 429 7.85 -14.54 -32.70
C ALA A 429 8.13 -15.21 -34.06
N ASP A 430 7.81 -14.56 -35.18
CA ASP A 430 8.07 -15.09 -36.52
C ASP A 430 9.57 -15.12 -36.89
N ILE A 431 10.43 -14.46 -36.10
CA ILE A 431 11.89 -14.53 -36.24
C ILE A 431 12.46 -15.83 -35.64
N PHE A 432 11.77 -16.41 -34.66
CA PHE A 432 12.24 -17.62 -33.98
C PHE A 432 11.81 -18.88 -34.74
N ASP A 433 12.69 -19.86 -34.76
CA ASP A 433 12.40 -21.19 -35.26
C ASP A 433 12.07 -22.16 -34.11
N GLY A 434 11.21 -23.15 -34.39
CA GLY A 434 10.99 -24.28 -33.49
C GLY A 434 10.04 -24.01 -32.31
N ARG A 435 10.34 -24.59 -31.15
CA ARG A 435 9.41 -24.65 -30.00
C ARG A 435 9.37 -23.36 -29.19
N GLU A 436 10.42 -22.56 -29.23
CA GLU A 436 10.47 -21.25 -28.54
C GLU A 436 9.48 -20.26 -29.16
N GLN A 437 9.32 -20.27 -30.49
CA GLN A 437 8.30 -19.50 -31.20
C GLN A 437 6.88 -19.76 -30.64
N LEU A 438 6.56 -21.01 -30.30
CA LEU A 438 5.25 -21.36 -29.75
C LEU A 438 5.06 -20.74 -28.36
N ALA A 439 6.11 -20.71 -27.54
CA ALA A 439 6.09 -20.09 -26.22
C ALA A 439 5.87 -18.57 -26.33
N VAL A 440 6.59 -17.87 -27.21
CA VAL A 440 6.43 -16.43 -27.43
C VAL A 440 5.02 -16.10 -27.94
N LYS A 441 4.49 -16.87 -28.90
CA LYS A 441 3.10 -16.68 -29.38
C LYS A 441 2.07 -16.86 -28.27
N LYS A 442 2.28 -17.85 -27.39
CA LYS A 442 1.41 -18.10 -26.23
C LYS A 442 1.52 -17.02 -25.14
N TYR A 443 2.70 -16.43 -24.96
CA TYR A 443 2.89 -15.27 -24.10
C TYR A 443 2.10 -14.05 -24.63
N ALA A 444 2.16 -13.80 -25.94
CA ALA A 444 1.37 -12.74 -26.58
C ALA A 444 -0.15 -12.97 -26.42
N GLU A 445 -0.63 -14.21 -26.55
CA GLU A 445 -2.04 -14.55 -26.25
C GLU A 445 -2.40 -14.31 -24.78
N ALA A 446 -1.49 -14.62 -23.83
CA ALA A 446 -1.73 -14.40 -22.42
C ALA A 446 -1.91 -12.91 -22.09
N LEU A 447 -1.12 -12.02 -22.71
CA LEU A 447 -1.22 -10.57 -22.53
C LEU A 447 -2.60 -10.02 -22.92
N GLU A 448 -3.21 -10.54 -23.99
CA GLU A 448 -4.54 -10.11 -24.42
C GLU A 448 -5.64 -10.44 -23.41
N THR A 449 -5.39 -11.32 -22.44
CA THR A 449 -6.36 -11.66 -21.40
C THR A 449 -6.73 -10.44 -20.55
N ILE A 450 -5.81 -9.49 -20.36
CA ILE A 450 -6.06 -8.25 -19.60
C ILE A 450 -7.11 -7.38 -20.28
N PRO A 451 -6.91 -6.89 -21.52
CA PRO A 451 -7.94 -6.14 -22.22
C PRO A 451 -9.23 -6.96 -22.40
N ILE A 452 -9.15 -8.25 -22.74
CA ILE A 452 -10.35 -9.09 -22.86
C ILE A 452 -11.17 -9.10 -21.56
N THR A 453 -10.52 -9.24 -20.41
CA THR A 453 -11.21 -9.25 -19.11
C THR A 453 -11.85 -7.90 -18.81
N ILE A 454 -11.19 -6.79 -19.13
CA ILE A 454 -11.77 -5.44 -18.98
C ILE A 454 -13.03 -5.31 -19.86
N ALA A 455 -12.98 -5.79 -21.10
CA ALA A 455 -14.12 -5.78 -22.03
C ALA A 455 -15.27 -6.67 -21.56
N GLU A 456 -14.98 -7.88 -21.07
CA GLU A 456 -15.97 -8.80 -20.49
C GLU A 456 -16.71 -8.15 -19.30
N ASN A 457 -15.96 -7.56 -18.37
CA ASN A 457 -16.53 -6.87 -17.21
C ASN A 457 -17.34 -5.63 -17.63
N ALA A 458 -17.00 -5.00 -18.75
CA ALA A 458 -17.77 -3.90 -19.35
C ALA A 458 -18.98 -4.36 -20.20
N GLY A 459 -19.26 -5.66 -20.28
CA GLY A 459 -20.38 -6.24 -21.04
C GLY A 459 -20.18 -6.28 -22.56
N MET A 460 -18.95 -6.10 -23.04
CA MET A 460 -18.61 -6.16 -24.46
C MET A 460 -18.38 -7.61 -24.91
N ASN A 461 -18.57 -7.88 -26.21
CA ASN A 461 -18.24 -9.18 -26.78
C ASN A 461 -16.71 -9.36 -26.87
N PRO A 462 -16.11 -10.38 -26.24
CA PRO A 462 -14.66 -10.59 -26.24
C PRO A 462 -14.07 -10.84 -27.62
N ILE A 463 -14.80 -11.57 -28.48
CA ILE A 463 -14.35 -11.98 -29.80
C ILE A 463 -14.30 -10.76 -30.74
N ASP A 464 -15.33 -9.93 -30.71
CA ASP A 464 -15.36 -8.72 -31.52
C ASP A 464 -14.32 -7.71 -31.02
N THR A 465 -14.14 -7.63 -29.70
CA THR A 465 -13.17 -6.72 -29.07
C THR A 465 -11.75 -7.06 -29.51
N ILE A 466 -11.34 -8.33 -29.40
CA ILE A 466 -9.98 -8.74 -29.76
C ILE A 466 -9.70 -8.56 -31.25
N ALA A 467 -10.69 -8.84 -32.11
CA ALA A 467 -10.56 -8.66 -33.55
C ALA A 467 -10.34 -7.18 -33.91
N ASN A 468 -11.13 -6.29 -33.32
CA ASN A 468 -11.02 -4.85 -33.54
C ASN A 468 -9.73 -4.26 -32.96
N LEU A 469 -9.33 -4.65 -31.74
CA LEU A 469 -8.06 -4.21 -31.13
C LEU A 469 -6.86 -4.62 -32.00
N ARG A 470 -6.81 -5.88 -32.43
CA ARG A 470 -5.74 -6.38 -33.31
C ARG A 470 -5.68 -5.61 -34.62
N ALA A 471 -6.83 -5.34 -35.25
CA ALA A 471 -6.88 -4.58 -36.50
C ALA A 471 -6.32 -3.16 -36.35
N GLN A 472 -6.67 -2.46 -35.26
CA GLN A 472 -6.18 -1.10 -35.00
C GLN A 472 -4.70 -1.07 -34.63
N HIS A 473 -4.22 -2.02 -33.82
CA HIS A 473 -2.81 -2.10 -33.46
C HIS A 473 -1.92 -2.52 -34.64
N ALA A 474 -2.43 -3.34 -35.56
CA ALA A 474 -1.73 -3.66 -36.81
C ALA A 474 -1.52 -2.42 -37.69
N GLN A 475 -2.40 -1.41 -37.59
CA GLN A 475 -2.23 -0.11 -38.24
C GLN A 475 -1.28 0.84 -37.48
N GLY A 476 -0.70 0.40 -36.36
CA GLY A 476 0.24 1.17 -35.55
C GLY A 476 -0.39 2.08 -34.50
N LEU A 477 -1.71 2.00 -34.29
CA LEU A 477 -2.42 2.79 -33.27
C LEU A 477 -2.08 2.25 -31.86
N LYS A 478 -1.03 2.78 -31.25
CA LYS A 478 -0.46 2.27 -29.98
C LYS A 478 -1.23 2.63 -28.71
N TRP A 479 -2.18 3.58 -28.77
CA TRP A 479 -2.97 4.04 -27.62
C TRP A 479 -4.43 3.59 -27.66
N THR A 480 -4.77 2.74 -28.62
CA THR A 480 -6.09 2.12 -28.68
C THR A 480 -6.24 1.14 -27.52
N GLY A 481 -7.30 1.29 -26.72
CA GLY A 481 -7.64 0.40 -25.62
C GLY A 481 -9.15 0.34 -25.41
N ILE A 482 -9.58 -0.13 -24.24
CA ILE A 482 -10.99 -0.32 -23.90
C ILE A 482 -11.45 0.79 -22.96
N ASP A 483 -12.40 1.61 -23.42
CA ASP A 483 -13.18 2.49 -22.55
C ASP A 483 -14.31 1.65 -21.92
N ALA A 484 -14.07 1.15 -20.71
CA ALA A 484 -15.04 0.33 -19.99
C ALA A 484 -16.27 1.12 -19.51
N LYS A 485 -16.22 2.46 -19.43
CA LYS A 485 -17.39 3.26 -19.04
C LYS A 485 -18.38 3.38 -20.20
N LYS A 486 -17.86 3.60 -21.41
CA LYS A 486 -18.64 3.71 -22.66
C LYS A 486 -18.83 2.39 -23.40
N SER A 487 -18.14 1.33 -22.96
CA SER A 487 -18.15 0.01 -23.60
C SER A 487 -17.74 0.06 -25.08
N VAL A 488 -16.70 0.85 -25.39
CA VAL A 488 -16.18 1.02 -26.76
C VAL A 488 -14.65 0.94 -26.80
N ILE A 489 -14.11 0.64 -27.98
CA ILE A 489 -12.68 0.76 -28.25
C ILE A 489 -12.38 2.20 -28.64
N ALA A 490 -11.44 2.84 -27.96
CA ALA A 490 -11.09 4.25 -28.19
C ALA A 490 -9.60 4.52 -27.94
N ASN A 491 -9.15 5.73 -28.26
CA ASN A 491 -7.83 6.22 -27.88
C ASN A 491 -7.82 6.60 -26.39
N MET A 492 -7.15 5.80 -25.56
CA MET A 492 -7.16 5.97 -24.11
C MET A 492 -6.45 7.24 -23.65
N LEU A 493 -5.44 7.70 -24.40
CA LEU A 493 -4.74 8.95 -24.09
C LEU A 493 -5.66 10.17 -24.29
N GLU A 494 -6.48 10.16 -25.34
CA GLU A 494 -7.48 11.21 -25.59
C GLU A 494 -8.60 11.21 -24.54
N GLN A 495 -8.93 10.04 -23.99
CA GLN A 495 -9.86 9.90 -22.87
C GLN A 495 -9.24 10.24 -21.50
N SER A 496 -7.96 10.66 -21.46
CA SER A 496 -7.21 10.94 -20.22
C SER A 496 -7.11 9.74 -19.26
N ILE A 497 -7.18 8.52 -19.78
CA ILE A 497 -6.97 7.28 -19.02
C ILE A 497 -5.49 6.90 -19.15
N VAL A 498 -4.72 7.16 -18.10
CA VAL A 498 -3.26 7.03 -18.10
C VAL A 498 -2.77 6.31 -16.85
N GLU A 499 -1.74 5.50 -17.03
CA GLU A 499 -1.16 4.66 -15.97
C GLU A 499 0.36 4.85 -15.95
N PRO A 500 1.03 4.71 -14.79
CA PRO A 500 2.49 4.75 -14.71
C PRO A 500 3.10 3.58 -15.49
N VAL A 501 4.22 3.83 -16.18
CA VAL A 501 4.93 2.73 -16.88
C VAL A 501 5.48 1.70 -15.88
N VAL A 502 5.82 2.13 -14.66
CA VAL A 502 6.40 1.28 -13.61
C VAL A 502 5.45 0.15 -13.23
N VAL A 503 4.16 0.45 -13.04
CA VAL A 503 3.11 -0.54 -12.77
C VAL A 503 3.10 -1.63 -13.84
N LYS A 504 3.21 -1.25 -15.12
CA LYS A 504 3.23 -2.21 -16.24
C LYS A 504 4.49 -3.05 -16.29
N GLU A 505 5.65 -2.43 -16.08
CA GLU A 505 6.92 -3.15 -16.03
C GLU A 505 6.94 -4.18 -14.91
N GLN A 506 6.49 -3.81 -13.72
CA GLN A 506 6.47 -4.71 -12.57
C GLN A 506 5.42 -5.81 -12.72
N THR A 507 4.24 -5.49 -13.28
CA THR A 507 3.22 -6.49 -13.65
C THR A 507 3.81 -7.58 -14.56
N ILE A 508 4.59 -7.21 -15.58
CA ILE A 508 5.23 -8.17 -16.50
C ILE A 508 6.28 -9.01 -15.78
N LYS A 509 7.17 -8.38 -15.00
CA LYS A 509 8.25 -9.06 -14.29
C LYS A 509 7.71 -10.07 -13.29
N SER A 510 6.89 -9.62 -12.34
CA SER A 510 6.43 -10.45 -11.23
C SER A 510 5.52 -11.60 -11.70
N ALA A 511 4.66 -11.35 -12.70
CA ALA A 511 3.80 -12.39 -13.26
C ALA A 511 4.60 -13.44 -14.04
N THR A 512 5.57 -13.00 -14.86
CA THR A 512 6.42 -13.93 -15.63
C THR A 512 7.30 -14.76 -14.72
N GLU A 513 7.93 -14.13 -13.73
CA GLU A 513 8.78 -14.82 -12.76
C GLU A 513 8.00 -15.89 -12.01
N THR A 514 6.80 -15.55 -11.53
CA THR A 514 5.99 -16.51 -10.77
C THR A 514 5.47 -17.64 -11.63
N ALA A 515 5.00 -17.36 -12.85
CA ALA A 515 4.65 -18.41 -13.79
C ALA A 515 5.84 -19.34 -14.07
N CYS A 516 7.04 -18.80 -14.26
CA CYS A 516 8.25 -19.59 -14.44
C CYS A 516 8.60 -20.43 -13.21
N MET A 517 8.48 -19.87 -12.00
CA MET A 517 8.72 -20.61 -10.76
C MET A 517 7.75 -21.79 -10.62
N VAL A 518 6.47 -21.57 -10.85
CA VAL A 518 5.44 -22.63 -10.79
C VAL A 518 5.72 -23.74 -11.81
N LEU A 519 6.13 -23.40 -13.04
CA LEU A 519 6.47 -24.37 -14.09
C LEU A 519 7.74 -25.20 -13.78
N ARG A 520 8.63 -24.69 -12.93
CA ARG A 520 9.85 -25.41 -12.49
C ARG A 520 9.55 -26.48 -11.43
N ILE A 521 8.43 -26.39 -10.74
CA ILE A 521 8.06 -27.33 -9.66
C ILE A 521 7.47 -28.59 -10.29
N ASP A 522 8.24 -29.67 -10.30
CA ASP A 522 7.82 -30.99 -10.78
C ASP A 522 7.52 -31.98 -9.64
N ASP A 523 7.87 -31.68 -8.39
CA ASP A 523 7.61 -32.53 -7.24
C ASP A 523 7.13 -31.70 -6.04
N VAL A 524 5.99 -32.08 -5.47
CA VAL A 524 5.43 -31.44 -4.26
C VAL A 524 5.47 -32.47 -3.15
N ILE A 525 6.37 -32.24 -2.18
CA ILE A 525 6.63 -33.13 -1.06
C ILE A 525 6.11 -32.47 0.22
N ALA A 526 5.03 -33.01 0.78
CA ALA A 526 4.56 -32.60 2.09
C ALA A 526 5.36 -33.34 3.18
N VAL A 527 6.24 -32.60 3.87
CA VAL A 527 6.99 -33.14 5.00
C VAL A 527 6.17 -32.90 6.27
N SER A 528 5.46 -33.93 6.75
CA SER A 528 4.84 -33.89 8.09
C SER A 528 5.95 -33.94 9.15
N GLY A 529 6.20 -32.82 9.83
CA GLY A 529 7.32 -32.71 10.78
C GLY A 529 7.23 -31.51 11.72
N ALA A 530 6.20 -31.44 12.54
CA ALA A 530 6.30 -30.86 13.87
C ALA A 530 5.68 -31.86 14.87
N PRO A 531 6.41 -32.35 15.88
CA PRO A 531 5.75 -32.91 17.05
C PRO A 531 5.08 -31.73 17.77
N GLY A 532 3.75 -31.69 17.76
CA GLY A 532 3.03 -30.92 18.77
C GLY A 532 3.43 -31.46 20.14
N GLU A 533 3.80 -30.56 21.04
CA GLU A 533 3.91 -30.86 22.47
C GLU A 533 2.54 -31.27 23.02
N ASP A 534 2.14 -32.52 22.80
CA ASP A 534 1.26 -33.21 23.74
C ASP A 534 2.15 -33.66 24.89
N GLY A 535 2.37 -32.74 25.84
CA GLY A 535 2.86 -33.12 27.16
C GLY A 535 1.87 -34.11 27.78
N PRO A 536 2.32 -35.25 28.32
CA PRO A 536 1.42 -36.17 29.00
C PRO A 536 0.87 -35.47 30.24
N MET A 537 -0.46 -35.32 30.32
CA MET A 537 -1.13 -35.05 31.58
C MET A 537 -0.83 -36.22 32.52
N GLY A 538 -0.10 -35.92 33.60
CA GLY A 538 0.12 -36.78 34.76
C GLY A 538 -0.18 -35.99 36.02
#